data_AF-A0A2D7CS04-F1
#
_entry.id   AF-A0A2D7CS04-F1
#
_cell.length_a   1.000
_cell.length_b   1.000
_cell.length_c   1.000
_cell.angle_alpha   90.00
_cell.angle_beta   90.00
_cell.angle_gamma   90.00
#
_symmetry.space_group_name_H-M   'P 1'
#
loop_
_entity.id
_entity.type
_entity.pdbx_description
1 polymer ?
#
loop_
_entity_poly.entity_id
_entity_poly.type
_entity_poly.pdbx_seq_one_letter_code
_entity_poly.pdbx_strand_id
1 'polypeptide(L)'
;MKKIIKFINKERLLIRIMGVPTLFRELLQNKINYVTRIEKNPEYFFLDFNSFIYRIHYKFPFSSEKQLIHNVIVELHRLIEEIHPTKMVYIAIDGTAPRAKMVQQRSRRYKSLQLDRMKQEYFDHYDLPVSKTWNPSNHICPGTEFMMNLNQAILKMLEKNFEWIPSKIFDSCLRPGEGEHKILPHVKRLRLENPNATVVIFSPDNDIISLALLTQKSHIKILRYCDGENDGYIKRMAKLPMDTTMFVFDIDLLRQSLVDEFPEEDETNIVLDFNFLLAMVGNDFVTSLPFLKIKNGGLQILKKLYAQIKTKHQPQKRYLIDKQTFTVNGPFFKDIIKGLSLMEDTEMKKLQLFLTKQRTAQHIPAESFDNFYNNLQHAYICNTNHPLYDEYAGDFDKINYNAEKHQWKAQYYEHFLQIDSKNFSVYNGKRTKVVQEYLKSLMFTLRYYNQGCPSWTWHYHYPMPPVFQDVFTVLEKQHFDLNRITFEKGIPFSPYQQLSLILPPQKFDLLPSSFQHLLKKFAAFYPMDFRIDAVLGLKYIYSEARLPEFTNFSSFLFEVKTLERKLSKKDAKRNIIMTKVFRL
;
A
#
# COMPACT_ATOMS: atom_id res chain seq x y z
N MET A 1 -37.49 3.90 -15.66
CA MET A 1 -36.41 3.21 -16.41
C MET A 1 -35.29 4.13 -16.94
N LYS A 2 -35.55 5.16 -17.76
CA LYS A 2 -34.47 6.07 -18.27
C LYS A 2 -33.69 6.81 -17.16
N LYS A 3 -34.33 7.19 -16.04
CA LYS A 3 -33.65 7.77 -14.86
C LYS A 3 -32.76 6.76 -14.11
N ILE A 4 -33.18 5.49 -14.02
CA ILE A 4 -32.43 4.39 -13.38
C ILE A 4 -31.23 3.98 -14.26
N ILE A 5 -31.39 3.93 -15.57
CA ILE A 5 -30.28 3.67 -16.51
C ILE A 5 -29.25 4.82 -16.49
N LYS A 6 -29.70 6.07 -16.31
CA LYS A 6 -28.82 7.23 -16.13
C LYS A 6 -28.10 7.22 -14.77
N PHE A 7 -28.73 6.66 -13.74
CA PHE A 7 -28.14 6.44 -12.41
C PHE A 7 -27.09 5.32 -12.42
N ILE A 8 -27.38 4.18 -13.07
CA ILE A 8 -26.44 3.05 -13.22
C ILE A 8 -25.25 3.42 -14.12
N ASN A 9 -25.46 4.21 -15.18
CA ASN A 9 -24.36 4.74 -15.99
C ASN A 9 -23.59 5.87 -15.29
N LYS A 10 -24.14 6.51 -14.25
CA LYS A 10 -23.41 7.41 -13.35
C LYS A 10 -22.66 6.67 -12.25
N GLU A 11 -23.17 5.53 -11.77
CA GLU A 11 -22.36 4.64 -10.93
C GLU A 11 -21.12 4.13 -11.67
N ARG A 12 -21.15 4.02 -13.01
CA ARG A 12 -19.96 3.76 -13.82
C ARG A 12 -18.92 4.90 -13.77
N LEU A 13 -19.31 6.12 -13.40
CA LEU A 13 -18.37 7.22 -13.09
C LEU A 13 -17.80 7.14 -11.66
N LEU A 14 -18.36 6.32 -10.76
CA LEU A 14 -17.78 6.02 -9.44
C LEU A 14 -16.53 5.14 -9.55
N ILE A 15 -16.19 4.67 -10.75
CA ILE A 15 -14.92 4.02 -11.09
C ILE A 15 -13.82 5.09 -11.18
N ARG A 16 -13.71 5.94 -10.15
CA ARG A 16 -12.51 6.71 -9.84
C ARG A 16 -11.58 5.78 -9.05
N ILE A 17 -11.15 4.70 -9.69
CA ILE A 17 -10.16 3.80 -9.09
C ILE A 17 -8.87 4.60 -8.98
N MET A 18 -8.50 4.92 -7.74
CA MET A 18 -7.15 5.21 -7.27
C MET A 18 -6.37 6.07 -8.26
N GLY A 19 -6.67 7.37 -8.25
CA GLY A 19 -5.96 8.34 -9.09
C GLY A 19 -4.47 8.04 -9.07
N VAL A 20 -3.91 7.87 -10.28
CA VAL A 20 -2.50 7.55 -10.57
C VAL A 20 -1.64 7.65 -9.31
N PRO A 21 -1.30 6.50 -8.70
CA PRO A 21 -0.63 6.49 -7.41
C PRO A 21 0.58 7.44 -7.42
N THR A 22 0.79 8.18 -6.33
CA THR A 22 1.61 9.39 -6.34
C THR A 22 3.02 9.20 -6.91
N LEU A 23 3.67 8.05 -6.66
CA LEU A 23 4.96 7.71 -7.27
C LEU A 23 4.90 7.65 -8.80
N PHE A 24 3.93 6.94 -9.38
CA PHE A 24 3.79 6.87 -10.84
C PHE A 24 3.57 8.27 -11.44
N ARG A 25 2.75 9.11 -10.81
CA ARG A 25 2.57 10.50 -11.27
C ARG A 25 3.87 11.30 -11.20
N GLU A 26 4.59 11.18 -10.10
CA GLU A 26 5.89 11.84 -9.89
C GLU A 26 6.93 11.41 -10.95
N LEU A 27 6.98 10.12 -11.27
CA LEU A 27 7.86 9.58 -12.30
C LEU A 27 7.50 10.12 -13.69
N LEU A 28 6.20 10.17 -14.02
CA LEU A 28 5.74 10.69 -15.31
C LEU A 28 5.96 12.20 -15.49
N GLN A 29 5.87 12.99 -14.41
CA GLN A 29 6.10 14.43 -14.48
C GLN A 29 7.56 14.78 -14.80
N ASN A 30 8.51 13.92 -14.41
CA ASN A 30 9.93 14.19 -14.56
C ASN A 30 10.50 13.70 -15.90
N LYS A 31 10.04 12.55 -16.44
CA LYS A 31 10.37 12.07 -17.80
C LYS A 31 9.25 11.15 -18.32
N ILE A 32 8.63 11.51 -19.44
CA ILE A 32 7.44 10.83 -19.98
C ILE A 32 7.76 9.54 -20.75
N ASN A 33 9.04 9.23 -20.94
CA ASN A 33 9.48 8.20 -21.89
C ASN A 33 9.32 6.76 -21.38
N TYR A 34 8.88 6.53 -20.13
CA TYR A 34 8.75 5.18 -19.57
C TYR A 34 7.47 4.46 -20.01
N VAL A 35 6.50 5.16 -20.60
CA VAL A 35 5.21 4.57 -20.99
C VAL A 35 5.21 4.25 -22.48
N THR A 36 4.96 2.98 -22.80
CA THR A 36 4.95 2.48 -24.18
C THR A 36 3.70 1.65 -24.46
N ARG A 37 3.49 1.30 -25.74
CA ARG A 37 2.42 0.37 -26.13
C ARG A 37 2.79 -1.04 -25.71
N ILE A 38 1.75 -1.85 -25.49
CA ILE A 38 1.93 -3.26 -25.18
C ILE A 38 2.49 -3.97 -26.41
N GLU A 39 3.59 -4.69 -26.21
CA GLU A 39 4.05 -5.72 -27.13
C GLU A 39 3.34 -7.02 -26.77
N LYS A 40 2.71 -7.66 -27.77
CA LYS A 40 2.06 -8.96 -27.60
C LYS A 40 3.10 -10.08 -27.55
N ASN A 41 2.68 -11.23 -27.02
CA ASN A 41 3.47 -12.46 -26.98
C ASN A 41 4.72 -12.41 -26.09
N PRO A 42 4.65 -11.87 -24.85
CA PRO A 42 5.78 -11.99 -23.92
C PRO A 42 6.01 -13.46 -23.58
N GLU A 43 7.25 -13.81 -23.21
CA GLU A 43 7.52 -15.18 -22.74
C GLU A 43 6.81 -15.46 -21.42
N TYR A 44 6.83 -14.50 -20.50
CA TYR A 44 6.30 -14.66 -19.15
C TYR A 44 5.29 -13.58 -18.81
N PHE A 45 4.10 -13.98 -18.36
CA PHE A 45 3.07 -13.07 -17.87
C PHE A 45 2.73 -13.35 -16.40
N PHE A 46 2.95 -12.36 -15.54
CA PHE A 46 2.64 -12.42 -14.11
C PHE A 46 1.45 -11.52 -13.78
N LEU A 47 0.53 -11.99 -12.94
CA LEU A 47 -0.62 -11.20 -12.50
C LEU A 47 -0.63 -11.08 -10.98
N ASP A 48 -0.53 -9.85 -10.50
CA ASP A 48 -0.94 -9.48 -9.15
C ASP A 48 -2.48 -9.33 -9.15
N PHE A 49 -3.15 -10.34 -8.61
CA PHE A 49 -4.53 -10.61 -8.96
C PHE A 49 -5.53 -9.83 -8.12
N ASN A 50 -5.17 -9.40 -6.90
CA ASN A 50 -6.13 -8.76 -6.00
C ASN A 50 -6.71 -7.48 -6.60
N SER A 51 -5.84 -6.62 -7.13
CA SER A 51 -6.23 -5.37 -7.78
C SER A 51 -7.05 -5.58 -9.06
N PHE A 52 -6.90 -6.73 -9.74
CA PHE A 52 -7.76 -7.14 -10.84
C PHE A 52 -9.21 -7.36 -10.38
N ILE A 53 -9.43 -8.02 -9.24
CA ILE A 53 -10.77 -8.25 -8.69
C ILE A 53 -11.48 -6.93 -8.36
N TYR A 54 -10.78 -5.99 -7.71
CA TYR A 54 -11.33 -4.65 -7.43
C TYR A 54 -11.77 -3.94 -8.70
N ARG A 55 -10.95 -4.00 -9.75
CA ARG A 55 -11.30 -3.42 -11.05
C ARG A 55 -12.62 -3.99 -11.59
N ILE A 56 -12.76 -5.32 -11.61
CA ILE A 56 -13.97 -5.96 -12.14
C ILE A 56 -15.20 -5.62 -11.30
N HIS A 57 -15.06 -5.60 -9.98
CA HIS A 57 -16.12 -5.21 -9.04
C HIS A 57 -16.72 -3.84 -9.36
N TYR A 58 -15.86 -2.84 -9.66
CA TYR A 58 -16.31 -1.49 -9.98
C TYR A 58 -16.76 -1.35 -11.43
N LYS A 59 -16.11 -2.06 -12.38
CA LYS A 59 -16.38 -1.93 -13.82
C LYS A 59 -17.66 -2.60 -14.29
N PHE A 60 -18.00 -3.75 -13.71
CA PHE A 60 -19.10 -4.57 -14.19
C PHE A 60 -20.22 -4.68 -13.14
N PRO A 61 -21.50 -4.58 -13.55
CA PRO A 61 -22.62 -4.84 -12.64
C PRO A 61 -22.65 -6.34 -12.27
N PHE A 62 -23.10 -6.61 -11.04
CA PHE A 62 -23.34 -7.95 -10.55
C PHE A 62 -24.46 -7.92 -9.48
N SER A 63 -25.25 -9.00 -9.41
CA SER A 63 -26.31 -9.20 -8.40
C SER A 63 -25.96 -10.27 -7.36
N SER A 64 -24.84 -10.99 -7.54
CA SER A 64 -24.38 -12.03 -6.62
C SER A 64 -22.87 -12.22 -6.70
N GLU A 65 -22.27 -12.79 -5.65
CA GLU A 65 -20.85 -13.19 -5.65
C GLU A 65 -20.52 -14.15 -6.81
N LYS A 66 -21.45 -15.07 -7.14
CA LYS A 66 -21.28 -15.99 -8.27
C LYS A 66 -21.16 -15.25 -9.60
N GLN A 67 -21.96 -14.20 -9.81
CA GLN A 67 -21.86 -13.37 -11.01
C GLN A 67 -20.57 -12.54 -11.02
N LEU A 68 -20.14 -12.00 -9.87
CA LEU A 68 -18.86 -11.30 -9.77
C LEU A 68 -17.69 -12.23 -10.12
N ILE A 69 -17.66 -13.46 -9.57
CA ILE A 69 -16.65 -14.47 -9.92
C ILE A 69 -16.70 -14.77 -11.42
N HIS A 70 -17.88 -14.95 -12.00
CA HIS A 70 -18.00 -15.16 -13.44
C HIS A 70 -17.39 -14.01 -14.26
N ASN A 71 -17.73 -12.75 -13.92
CA ASN A 71 -17.16 -11.58 -14.58
C ASN A 71 -15.63 -11.55 -14.46
N VAL A 72 -15.08 -11.90 -13.29
CA VAL A 72 -13.63 -11.98 -13.06
C VAL A 72 -12.98 -13.03 -13.95
N ILE A 73 -13.59 -14.21 -14.07
CA ILE A 73 -13.06 -15.29 -14.92
C ILE A 73 -13.10 -14.93 -16.41
N VAL A 74 -14.20 -14.33 -16.89
CA VAL A 74 -14.32 -13.89 -18.29
C VAL A 74 -13.27 -12.85 -18.63
N GLU A 75 -13.07 -11.86 -17.77
CA GLU A 75 -12.09 -10.79 -18.01
C GLU A 75 -10.65 -11.30 -17.86
N LEU A 76 -10.37 -12.20 -16.92
CA LEU A 76 -9.08 -12.86 -16.80
C LEU A 76 -8.75 -13.65 -18.07
N HIS A 77 -9.73 -14.40 -18.59
CA HIS A 77 -9.57 -15.13 -19.83
C HIS A 77 -9.25 -14.22 -21.00
N ARG A 78 -10.03 -13.13 -21.18
CA ARG A 78 -9.77 -12.12 -22.21
C ARG A 78 -8.38 -11.51 -22.10
N LEU A 79 -7.93 -11.20 -20.89
CA LEU A 79 -6.61 -10.61 -20.65
C LEU A 79 -5.49 -11.58 -21.05
N ILE A 80 -5.59 -12.86 -20.68
CA ILE A 80 -4.58 -13.87 -21.04
C ILE A 80 -4.55 -14.09 -22.56
N GLU A 81 -5.72 -14.14 -23.22
CA GLU A 81 -5.83 -14.21 -24.69
C GLU A 81 -5.21 -12.99 -25.38
N GLU A 82 -5.45 -11.79 -24.87
CA GLU A 82 -4.96 -10.55 -25.48
C GLU A 82 -3.45 -10.37 -25.34
N ILE A 83 -2.89 -10.72 -24.18
CA ILE A 83 -1.44 -10.69 -23.91
C ILE A 83 -0.73 -11.85 -24.61
N HIS A 84 -1.37 -13.02 -24.66
CA HIS A 84 -0.93 -14.21 -25.37
C HIS A 84 0.49 -14.70 -24.99
N PRO A 85 0.79 -14.96 -23.71
CA PRO A 85 2.15 -15.34 -23.30
C PRO A 85 2.58 -16.68 -23.89
N THR A 86 3.87 -16.84 -24.20
CA THR A 86 4.37 -17.99 -24.97
C THR A 86 5.05 -19.09 -24.14
N LYS A 87 5.47 -18.80 -22.90
CA LYS A 87 6.12 -19.81 -22.02
C LYS A 87 5.37 -20.04 -20.71
N MET A 88 4.93 -18.96 -20.05
CA MET A 88 4.31 -19.09 -18.73
C MET A 88 3.29 -18.01 -18.44
N VAL A 89 2.20 -18.41 -17.78
CA VAL A 89 1.33 -17.52 -17.02
C VAL A 89 1.42 -17.85 -15.54
N TYR A 90 1.58 -16.83 -14.70
CA TYR A 90 1.64 -16.95 -13.24
C TYR A 90 0.62 -16.01 -12.60
N ILE A 91 -0.38 -16.56 -11.94
CA ILE A 91 -1.41 -15.78 -11.24
C ILE A 91 -1.18 -15.86 -9.74
N ALA A 92 -0.92 -14.71 -9.11
CA ALA A 92 -0.66 -14.58 -7.69
C ALA A 92 -1.84 -13.89 -6.99
N ILE A 93 -2.47 -14.59 -6.04
CA ILE A 93 -3.49 -14.02 -5.18
C ILE A 93 -2.88 -13.73 -3.81
N ASP A 94 -3.24 -12.61 -3.17
CA ASP A 94 -2.79 -12.34 -1.80
C ASP A 94 -3.20 -13.48 -0.88
N GLY A 95 -2.20 -14.01 -0.18
CA GLY A 95 -2.39 -14.86 0.98
C GLY A 95 -2.39 -14.05 2.27
N THR A 96 -2.17 -14.74 3.38
CA THR A 96 -1.99 -14.09 4.68
C THR A 96 -0.70 -13.26 4.68
N ALA A 97 -0.81 -11.98 5.00
CA ALA A 97 0.29 -11.02 4.99
C ALA A 97 1.04 -11.01 6.33
N PRO A 98 2.23 -10.38 6.41
CA PRO A 98 2.88 -10.10 7.69
C PRO A 98 2.05 -9.13 8.55
N ARG A 99 2.17 -9.20 9.88
CA ARG A 99 1.44 -8.31 10.80
C ARG A 99 1.66 -6.82 10.48
N ALA A 100 2.87 -6.45 10.06
CA ALA A 100 3.18 -5.09 9.62
C ALA A 100 2.20 -4.58 8.55
N LYS A 101 1.86 -5.40 7.55
CA LYS A 101 0.86 -5.06 6.52
C LYS A 101 -0.57 -5.15 7.05
N MET A 102 -0.85 -6.07 7.98
CA MET A 102 -2.19 -6.23 8.55
C MET A 102 -2.72 -4.96 9.23
N VAL A 103 -1.85 -4.12 9.80
CA VAL A 103 -2.25 -2.84 10.40
C VAL A 103 -2.91 -1.92 9.36
N GLN A 104 -2.25 -1.75 8.20
CA GLN A 104 -2.78 -0.97 7.08
C GLN A 104 -4.06 -1.60 6.52
N GLN A 105 -4.07 -2.94 6.39
CA GLN A 105 -5.24 -3.70 5.94
C GLN A 105 -6.45 -3.53 6.87
N ARG A 106 -6.24 -3.45 8.18
CA ARG A 106 -7.29 -3.20 9.19
C ARG A 106 -7.83 -1.78 9.05
N SER A 107 -6.95 -0.78 9.00
CA SER A 107 -7.35 0.63 8.80
C SER A 107 -8.22 0.80 7.54
N ARG A 108 -7.79 0.24 6.40
CA ARG A 108 -8.54 0.28 5.14
C ARG A 108 -9.95 -0.31 5.24
N ARG A 109 -10.11 -1.42 5.96
CA ARG A 109 -11.41 -2.09 6.12
C ARG A 109 -12.40 -1.24 6.93
N TYR A 110 -11.94 -0.69 8.04
CA TYR A 110 -12.73 0.25 8.86
C TYR A 110 -13.13 1.49 8.06
N LYS A 111 -12.19 2.12 7.37
CA LYS A 111 -12.46 3.25 6.47
C LYS A 111 -13.45 2.92 5.37
N SER A 112 -13.37 1.72 4.79
CA SER A 112 -14.32 1.30 3.76
C SER A 112 -15.76 1.25 4.28
N LEU A 113 -15.97 0.82 5.54
CA LEU A 113 -17.30 0.81 6.14
C LEU A 113 -17.80 2.21 6.47
N GLN A 114 -16.92 3.10 6.94
CA GLN A 114 -17.28 4.50 7.14
C GLN A 114 -17.71 5.14 5.81
N LEU A 115 -16.96 4.90 4.73
CA LEU A 115 -17.34 5.36 3.39
C LEU A 115 -18.69 4.80 2.96
N ASP A 116 -18.94 3.50 3.12
CA ASP A 116 -20.22 2.89 2.75
C ASP A 116 -21.38 3.42 3.58
N ARG A 117 -21.17 3.66 4.88
CA ARG A 117 -22.16 4.31 5.75
C ARG A 117 -22.50 5.71 5.26
N MET A 118 -21.49 6.54 4.98
CA MET A 118 -21.70 7.91 4.48
C MET A 118 -22.34 7.95 3.09
N LYS A 119 -22.06 6.96 2.22
CA LYS A 119 -22.81 6.81 0.96
C LYS A 119 -24.28 6.51 1.22
N GLN A 120 -24.56 5.58 2.14
CA GLN A 120 -25.94 5.22 2.47
C GLN A 120 -26.70 6.40 3.06
N GLU A 121 -26.09 7.14 4.00
CA GLU A 121 -26.66 8.38 4.57
C GLU A 121 -27.00 9.41 3.49
N TYR A 122 -26.12 9.60 2.49
CA TYR A 122 -26.40 10.47 1.35
C TYR A 122 -27.59 9.95 0.54
N PHE A 123 -27.66 8.65 0.27
CA PHE A 123 -28.73 8.06 -0.54
C PHE A 123 -30.08 8.17 0.17
N ASP A 124 -30.11 7.91 1.47
CA ASP A 124 -31.32 8.03 2.30
C ASP A 124 -31.80 9.48 2.36
N HIS A 125 -30.87 10.45 2.51
CA HIS A 125 -31.21 11.87 2.53
C HIS A 125 -31.85 12.39 1.24
N TYR A 126 -31.49 11.81 0.09
CA TYR A 126 -31.99 12.21 -1.24
C TYR A 126 -32.98 11.22 -1.86
N ASP A 127 -33.52 10.27 -1.07
CA ASP A 127 -34.45 9.22 -1.53
C ASP A 127 -33.96 8.45 -2.78
N LEU A 128 -32.66 8.12 -2.79
CA LEU A 128 -31.99 7.42 -3.89
C LEU A 128 -32.01 5.89 -3.68
N PRO A 129 -32.00 5.09 -4.76
CA PRO A 129 -32.02 3.63 -4.65
C PRO A 129 -30.74 3.11 -3.99
N VAL A 130 -30.89 2.24 -2.99
CA VAL A 130 -29.84 1.69 -2.11
C VAL A 130 -28.54 1.34 -2.86
N SER A 131 -27.42 1.78 -2.29
CA SER A 131 -26.07 1.46 -2.78
C SER A 131 -25.76 -0.03 -2.61
N LYS A 132 -24.89 -0.60 -3.47
CA LYS A 132 -24.42 -2.00 -3.34
C LYS A 132 -23.95 -2.30 -1.91
N THR A 133 -24.40 -3.42 -1.35
CA THR A 133 -24.05 -3.87 0.01
C THR A 133 -22.77 -4.71 0.07
N TRP A 134 -22.28 -5.18 -1.08
CA TRP A 134 -21.09 -6.01 -1.15
C TRP A 134 -19.82 -5.14 -1.10
N ASN A 135 -19.08 -5.24 -0.01
CA ASN A 135 -17.89 -4.43 0.23
C ASN A 135 -16.61 -5.20 -0.17
N PRO A 136 -15.89 -4.80 -1.24
CA PRO A 136 -14.73 -5.53 -1.72
C PRO A 136 -13.59 -5.58 -0.69
N SER A 137 -13.41 -4.53 0.12
CA SER A 137 -12.31 -4.44 1.10
C SER A 137 -12.39 -5.54 2.17
N ASN A 138 -13.59 -6.02 2.49
CA ASN A 138 -13.80 -7.04 3.51
C ASN A 138 -13.86 -8.45 2.90
N HIS A 139 -14.51 -8.62 1.73
CA HIS A 139 -14.69 -9.92 1.10
C HIS A 139 -13.45 -10.43 0.34
N ILE A 140 -12.62 -9.53 -0.21
CA ILE A 140 -11.37 -9.88 -0.93
C ILE A 140 -10.25 -10.05 0.11
N CYS A 141 -10.27 -11.20 0.78
CA CYS A 141 -9.31 -11.55 1.82
C CYS A 141 -9.18 -13.07 1.98
N PRO A 142 -7.98 -13.62 2.21
CA PRO A 142 -7.83 -15.03 2.57
C PRO A 142 -8.77 -15.48 3.67
N GLY A 143 -9.36 -16.66 3.50
CA GLY A 143 -10.27 -17.29 4.48
C GLY A 143 -11.76 -17.01 4.24
N THR A 144 -12.11 -16.03 3.40
CA THR A 144 -13.51 -15.80 3.02
C THR A 144 -14.02 -16.89 2.08
N GLU A 145 -15.34 -17.11 2.08
CA GLU A 145 -15.96 -18.06 1.14
C GLU A 145 -15.81 -17.60 -0.31
N PHE A 146 -15.93 -16.29 -0.57
CA PHE A 146 -15.68 -15.68 -1.87
C PHE A 146 -14.32 -16.07 -2.45
N MET A 147 -13.23 -15.91 -1.70
CA MET A 147 -11.88 -16.21 -2.19
C MET A 147 -11.68 -17.71 -2.47
N MET A 148 -12.30 -18.58 -1.68
CA MET A 148 -12.23 -20.02 -1.90
C MET A 148 -12.98 -20.46 -3.17
N ASN A 149 -14.16 -19.87 -3.41
CA ASN A 149 -14.92 -20.11 -4.63
C ASN A 149 -14.19 -19.57 -5.87
N LEU A 150 -13.58 -18.39 -5.74
CA LEU A 150 -12.76 -17.78 -6.79
C LEU A 150 -11.53 -18.63 -7.13
N ASN A 151 -10.80 -19.15 -6.13
CA ASN A 151 -9.67 -20.06 -6.34
C ASN A 151 -10.07 -21.27 -7.20
N GLN A 152 -11.20 -21.92 -6.87
CA GLN A 152 -11.68 -23.07 -7.62
C GLN A 152 -12.08 -22.71 -9.05
N ALA A 153 -12.68 -21.53 -9.26
CA ALA A 153 -13.06 -21.06 -10.59
C ALA A 153 -11.84 -20.77 -11.47
N ILE A 154 -10.78 -20.19 -10.91
CA ILE A 154 -9.52 -19.91 -11.63
C ILE A 154 -8.83 -21.22 -12.03
N LEU A 155 -8.71 -22.18 -11.10
CA LEU A 155 -8.12 -23.50 -11.39
C LEU A 155 -8.84 -24.18 -12.57
N LYS A 156 -10.17 -24.27 -12.50
CA LYS A 156 -10.97 -24.86 -13.58
C LYS A 156 -10.81 -24.15 -14.91
N MET A 157 -10.64 -22.83 -14.90
CA MET A 157 -10.44 -22.05 -16.13
C MET A 157 -9.03 -22.27 -16.71
N LEU A 158 -8.00 -22.35 -15.88
CA LEU A 158 -6.64 -22.65 -16.35
C LEU A 158 -6.49 -24.10 -16.85
N GLU A 159 -7.18 -25.06 -16.23
CA GLU A 159 -7.18 -26.47 -16.66
C GLU A 159 -7.75 -26.66 -18.05
N LYS A 160 -8.81 -25.92 -18.38
CA LYS A 160 -9.58 -26.10 -19.62
C LYS A 160 -9.14 -25.22 -20.79
N ASN A 161 -8.32 -24.21 -20.55
CA ASN A 161 -7.97 -23.20 -21.55
C ASN A 161 -6.44 -23.04 -21.66
N PHE A 162 -6.05 -22.28 -22.67
CA PHE A 162 -4.67 -21.85 -22.92
C PHE A 162 -3.69 -23.00 -23.15
N GLU A 163 -4.06 -23.97 -24.00
CA GLU A 163 -3.20 -25.12 -24.36
C GLU A 163 -1.86 -24.69 -24.97
N TRP A 164 -1.78 -23.50 -25.56
CA TRP A 164 -0.54 -22.96 -26.12
C TRP A 164 0.48 -22.53 -25.06
N ILE A 165 0.08 -22.39 -23.78
CA ILE A 165 0.96 -21.98 -22.68
C ILE A 165 1.55 -23.23 -22.02
N PRO A 166 2.86 -23.51 -22.15
CA PRO A 166 3.46 -24.73 -21.61
C PRO A 166 3.44 -24.83 -20.08
N SER A 167 3.42 -23.70 -19.37
CA SER A 167 3.46 -23.66 -17.91
C SER A 167 2.40 -22.71 -17.35
N LYS A 168 1.36 -23.26 -16.73
CA LYS A 168 0.31 -22.49 -16.04
C LYS A 168 0.48 -22.65 -14.54
N ILE A 169 0.81 -21.55 -13.85
CA ILE A 169 1.06 -21.56 -12.41
C ILE A 169 0.03 -20.69 -11.69
N PHE A 170 -0.61 -21.26 -10.66
CA PHE A 170 -1.54 -20.55 -9.80
C PHE A 170 -1.06 -20.57 -8.34
N ASP A 171 -0.73 -19.39 -7.81
CA ASP A 171 -0.36 -19.16 -6.42
C ASP A 171 -1.57 -18.61 -5.64
N SER A 172 -2.38 -19.54 -5.13
CA SER A 172 -3.67 -19.25 -4.49
C SER A 172 -3.56 -18.47 -3.17
N CYS A 173 -4.70 -17.95 -2.68
CA CYS A 173 -4.78 -17.28 -1.38
C CYS A 173 -4.45 -18.20 -0.17
N LEU A 174 -4.33 -19.52 -0.37
CA LEU A 174 -3.96 -20.47 0.69
C LEU A 174 -2.45 -20.46 0.97
N ARG A 175 -1.62 -19.96 0.05
CA ARG A 175 -0.20 -19.77 0.30
C ARG A 175 0.04 -18.37 0.88
N PRO A 176 0.77 -18.21 1.99
CA PRO A 176 1.04 -16.91 2.61
C PRO A 176 1.84 -15.96 1.74
N GLY A 177 1.71 -14.65 2.02
CA GLY A 177 2.41 -13.57 1.33
C GLY A 177 1.52 -12.77 0.38
N GLU A 178 1.91 -11.53 0.13
CA GLU A 178 1.26 -10.63 -0.83
C GLU A 178 1.58 -11.07 -2.28
N GLY A 179 0.67 -10.79 -3.22
CA GLY A 179 0.76 -11.22 -4.62
C GLY A 179 2.07 -10.77 -5.28
N GLU A 180 2.39 -9.49 -5.14
CA GLU A 180 3.67 -8.91 -5.58
C GLU A 180 4.88 -9.67 -4.99
N HIS A 181 4.90 -9.95 -3.69
CA HIS A 181 5.99 -10.68 -3.03
C HIS A 181 6.06 -12.17 -3.38
N LYS A 182 4.97 -12.76 -3.89
CA LYS A 182 4.97 -14.12 -4.46
C LYS A 182 5.55 -14.13 -5.88
N ILE A 183 5.36 -13.06 -6.65
CA ILE A 183 5.87 -12.91 -8.02
C ILE A 183 7.39 -12.72 -8.03
N LEU A 184 7.93 -11.87 -7.16
CA LEU A 184 9.35 -11.46 -7.24
C LEU A 184 10.38 -12.60 -7.23
N PRO A 185 10.26 -13.66 -6.41
CA PRO A 185 11.23 -14.77 -6.45
C PRO A 185 11.32 -15.45 -7.81
N HIS A 186 10.21 -15.50 -8.57
CA HIS A 186 10.20 -16.06 -9.93
C HIS A 186 10.92 -15.13 -10.91
N VAL A 187 10.65 -13.82 -10.84
CA VAL A 187 11.33 -12.82 -11.69
C VAL A 187 12.84 -12.76 -11.39
N LYS A 188 13.23 -12.80 -10.12
CA LYS A 188 14.65 -12.86 -9.70
C LYS A 188 15.36 -14.11 -10.23
N ARG A 189 14.67 -15.25 -10.31
CA ARG A 189 15.23 -16.48 -10.87
C ARG A 189 15.45 -16.40 -12.37
N LEU A 190 14.50 -15.79 -13.09
CA LEU A 190 14.63 -15.54 -14.53
C LEU A 190 15.86 -14.69 -14.86
N ARG A 191 16.33 -13.84 -13.95
CA ARG A 191 17.58 -13.10 -14.15
C ARG A 191 18.78 -14.03 -14.35
N LEU A 192 18.81 -15.16 -13.66
CA LEU A 192 19.90 -16.12 -13.72
C LEU A 192 19.67 -17.15 -14.84
N GLU A 193 18.43 -17.60 -15.01
CA GLU A 193 18.08 -18.69 -15.94
C GLU A 193 17.88 -18.21 -17.38
N ASN A 194 17.28 -17.05 -17.58
CA ASN A 194 17.03 -16.47 -18.90
C ASN A 194 17.02 -14.92 -18.82
N PRO A 195 18.21 -14.28 -18.74
CA PRO A 195 18.34 -12.83 -18.53
C PRO A 195 17.61 -11.98 -19.58
N ASN A 196 17.44 -12.48 -20.80
CA ASN A 196 16.82 -11.76 -21.91
C ASN A 196 15.31 -12.06 -22.05
N ALA A 197 14.74 -12.88 -21.16
CA ALA A 197 13.33 -13.23 -21.22
C ALA A 197 12.42 -11.99 -21.19
N THR A 198 11.45 -11.90 -22.09
CA THR A 198 10.45 -10.83 -22.02
C THR A 198 9.42 -11.10 -20.92
N VAL A 199 9.26 -10.16 -20.00
CA VAL A 199 8.40 -10.29 -18.82
C VAL A 199 7.37 -9.16 -18.78
N VAL A 200 6.10 -9.53 -18.71
CA VAL A 200 5.00 -8.59 -18.43
C VAL A 200 4.41 -8.90 -17.07
N ILE A 201 4.25 -7.88 -16.23
CA ILE A 201 3.60 -7.98 -14.92
C ILE A 201 2.36 -7.09 -14.91
N PHE A 202 1.18 -7.66 -14.76
CA PHE A 202 -0.03 -6.90 -14.46
C PHE A 202 -0.06 -6.54 -12.98
N SER A 203 0.10 -5.27 -12.66
CA SER A 203 -0.13 -4.74 -11.31
C SER A 203 -0.32 -3.21 -11.36
N PRO A 204 -1.44 -2.68 -10.82
CA PRO A 204 -1.64 -1.24 -10.68
C PRO A 204 -0.96 -0.67 -9.43
N ASP A 205 -0.44 -1.51 -8.54
CA ASP A 205 0.21 -1.10 -7.31
C ASP A 205 1.58 -0.48 -7.62
N ASN A 206 2.00 0.50 -6.82
CA ASN A 206 3.26 1.22 -7.08
C ASN A 206 4.47 0.45 -6.61
N ASP A 207 4.31 -0.35 -5.55
CA ASP A 207 5.40 -1.11 -4.97
C ASP A 207 6.01 -2.04 -6.01
N ILE A 208 5.20 -2.61 -6.93
CA ILE A 208 5.71 -3.44 -8.02
C ILE A 208 6.74 -2.73 -8.90
N ILE A 209 6.67 -1.40 -9.09
CA ILE A 209 7.67 -0.65 -9.88
C ILE A 209 9.02 -0.69 -9.16
N SER A 210 8.99 -0.39 -7.86
CA SER A 210 10.15 -0.42 -6.98
C SER A 210 10.74 -1.83 -6.87
N LEU A 211 9.86 -2.81 -6.66
CA LEU A 211 10.22 -4.22 -6.49
C LEU A 211 10.75 -4.83 -7.79
N ALA A 212 10.19 -4.48 -8.95
CA ALA A 212 10.67 -4.90 -10.26
C ALA A 212 12.09 -4.37 -10.53
N LEU A 213 12.37 -3.11 -10.20
CA LEU A 213 13.72 -2.55 -10.28
C LEU A 213 14.72 -3.37 -9.44
N LEU A 214 14.34 -3.75 -8.20
CA LEU A 214 15.19 -4.56 -7.31
C LEU A 214 15.49 -5.97 -7.83
N THR A 215 14.70 -6.48 -8.77
CA THR A 215 15.01 -7.79 -9.37
C THR A 215 16.25 -7.75 -10.25
N GLN A 216 16.63 -6.57 -10.77
CA GLN A 216 17.72 -6.36 -11.73
C GLN A 216 17.61 -7.27 -12.97
N LYS A 217 16.40 -7.71 -13.29
CA LYS A 217 16.09 -8.45 -14.50
C LYS A 217 15.72 -7.43 -15.59
N SER A 218 16.35 -7.55 -16.75
CA SER A 218 16.03 -6.75 -17.93
C SER A 218 14.71 -7.21 -18.57
N HIS A 219 14.16 -6.40 -19.45
CA HIS A 219 12.95 -6.64 -20.24
C HIS A 219 11.70 -6.87 -19.38
N ILE A 220 11.52 -6.06 -18.33
CA ILE A 220 10.31 -6.05 -17.51
C ILE A 220 9.42 -4.88 -17.91
N LYS A 221 8.16 -5.18 -18.21
CA LYS A 221 7.10 -4.20 -18.50
C LYS A 221 5.94 -4.38 -17.52
N ILE A 222 5.53 -3.31 -16.86
CA ILE A 222 4.37 -3.32 -15.95
C ILE A 222 3.12 -2.91 -16.71
N LEU A 223 2.20 -3.85 -16.90
CA LEU A 223 0.94 -3.66 -17.60
C LEU A 223 -0.10 -2.98 -16.71
N ARG A 224 -0.77 -1.95 -17.24
CA ARG A 224 -1.84 -1.21 -16.58
C ARG A 224 -2.99 -0.93 -17.54
N TYR A 225 -4.21 -0.88 -17.01
CA TYR A 225 -5.37 -0.41 -17.77
C TYR A 225 -5.47 1.11 -17.80
N CYS A 226 -6.04 1.64 -18.87
CA CYS A 226 -6.56 2.99 -18.96
C CYS A 226 -8.00 3.05 -18.41
N ASP A 227 -8.17 2.96 -17.08
CA ASP A 227 -9.47 3.18 -16.41
C ASP A 227 -9.46 4.37 -15.41
N GLY A 228 -8.43 5.24 -15.44
CA GLY A 228 -8.23 6.36 -14.53
C GLY A 228 -8.50 7.75 -15.13
N GLU A 229 -8.83 8.71 -14.27
CA GLU A 229 -9.13 10.11 -14.68
C GLU A 229 -7.97 10.81 -15.40
N ASN A 230 -6.74 10.41 -15.10
CA ASN A 230 -5.54 11.00 -15.69
C ASN A 230 -5.10 10.30 -16.98
N ASP A 231 -5.85 9.32 -17.48
CA ASP A 231 -5.40 8.57 -18.66
C ASP A 231 -5.38 9.42 -19.91
N GLY A 232 -6.28 10.39 -20.04
CA GLY A 232 -6.20 11.38 -21.12
C GLY A 232 -4.87 12.14 -21.08
N TYR A 233 -4.36 12.46 -19.89
CA TYR A 233 -3.04 13.05 -19.73
C TYR A 233 -1.92 12.06 -20.08
N ILE A 234 -1.98 10.83 -19.55
CA ILE A 234 -0.97 9.79 -19.83
C ILE A 234 -0.89 9.51 -21.34
N LYS A 235 -2.03 9.30 -21.99
CA LYS A 235 -2.12 9.03 -23.44
C LYS A 235 -1.52 10.16 -24.26
N ARG A 236 -1.85 11.42 -23.95
CA ARG A 236 -1.27 12.59 -24.64
C ARG A 236 0.23 12.67 -24.44
N MET A 237 0.68 12.59 -23.19
CA MET A 237 2.09 12.74 -22.85
C MET A 237 2.93 11.62 -23.49
N ALA A 238 2.51 10.36 -23.33
CA ALA A 238 3.18 9.21 -23.89
C ALA A 238 2.87 8.96 -25.39
N LYS A 239 2.18 9.89 -26.06
CA LYS A 239 1.79 9.79 -27.49
C LYS A 239 1.09 8.47 -27.84
N LEU A 240 0.25 7.96 -26.94
CA LEU A 240 -0.56 6.76 -27.17
C LEU A 240 -1.83 7.13 -27.96
N PRO A 241 -2.36 6.23 -28.81
CA PRO A 241 -3.67 6.38 -29.42
C PRO A 241 -4.76 6.63 -28.39
N MET A 242 -5.74 7.47 -28.71
CA MET A 242 -6.78 7.82 -27.74
C MET A 242 -7.70 6.65 -27.38
N ASP A 243 -7.87 5.69 -28.28
CA ASP A 243 -8.60 4.44 -28.10
C ASP A 243 -7.82 3.37 -27.31
N THR A 244 -6.56 3.64 -26.94
CA THR A 244 -5.75 2.73 -26.10
C THR A 244 -6.48 2.37 -24.81
N THR A 245 -6.64 1.09 -24.53
CA THR A 245 -7.30 0.57 -23.32
C THR A 245 -6.31 0.11 -22.25
N MET A 246 -5.07 -0.16 -22.63
CA MET A 246 -4.00 -0.60 -21.75
C MET A 246 -2.64 -0.10 -22.26
N PHE A 247 -1.71 0.10 -21.34
CA PHE A 247 -0.33 0.52 -21.64
C PHE A 247 0.64 -0.23 -20.73
N VAL A 248 1.93 -0.14 -21.06
CA VAL A 248 3.00 -0.68 -20.23
C VAL A 248 3.91 0.44 -19.72
N PHE A 249 4.39 0.27 -18.49
CA PHE A 249 5.47 1.05 -17.92
C PHE A 249 6.75 0.22 -17.99
N ASP A 250 7.75 0.74 -18.71
CA ASP A 250 9.01 0.07 -18.99
C ASP A 250 10.01 0.30 -17.83
N ILE A 251 10.34 -0.79 -17.15
CA ILE A 251 11.24 -0.76 -15.99
C ILE A 251 12.69 -0.53 -16.41
N ASP A 252 13.08 -0.94 -17.62
CA ASP A 252 14.44 -0.75 -18.11
C ASP A 252 14.70 0.73 -18.43
N LEU A 253 13.72 1.40 -19.02
CA LEU A 253 13.81 2.85 -19.26
C LEU A 253 13.89 3.64 -17.94
N LEU A 254 13.12 3.23 -16.93
CA LEU A 254 13.22 3.83 -15.59
C LEU A 254 14.61 3.58 -14.99
N ARG A 255 15.12 2.34 -15.08
CA ARG A 255 16.45 1.97 -14.57
C ARG A 255 17.54 2.81 -15.23
N GLN A 256 17.54 2.88 -16.56
CA GLN A 256 18.49 3.68 -17.32
C GLN A 256 18.46 5.14 -16.87
N SER A 257 17.27 5.73 -16.73
CA SER A 257 17.16 7.11 -16.27
C SER A 257 17.70 7.36 -14.86
N LEU A 258 17.66 6.37 -13.97
CA LEU A 258 18.25 6.50 -12.63
C LEU A 258 19.78 6.44 -12.71
N VAL A 259 20.32 5.58 -13.57
CA VAL A 259 21.77 5.45 -13.80
C VAL A 259 22.33 6.68 -14.50
N ASP A 260 21.61 7.24 -15.47
CA ASP A 260 22.02 8.47 -16.19
C ASP A 260 22.18 9.69 -15.27
N GLU A 261 21.48 9.71 -14.12
CA GLU A 261 21.66 10.76 -13.10
C GLU A 261 23.01 10.65 -12.37
N PHE A 262 23.64 9.47 -12.41
CA PHE A 262 24.88 9.14 -11.71
C PHE A 262 25.81 8.31 -12.62
N PRO A 263 26.39 8.92 -13.68
CA PRO A 263 27.26 8.21 -14.60
C PRO A 263 28.47 7.62 -13.87
N GLU A 264 28.99 6.49 -14.35
CA GLU A 264 30.14 5.75 -13.79
C GLU A 264 29.89 5.03 -12.44
N GLU A 265 28.71 5.21 -11.84
CA GLU A 265 28.31 4.50 -10.62
C GLU A 265 27.73 3.11 -10.93
N ASP A 266 27.76 2.24 -9.92
CA ASP A 266 27.21 0.89 -10.04
C ASP A 266 25.67 0.91 -10.06
N GLU A 267 25.08 0.49 -11.17
CA GLU A 267 23.63 0.46 -11.40
C GLU A 267 22.87 -0.21 -10.25
N THR A 268 23.37 -1.37 -9.80
CA THR A 268 22.73 -2.16 -8.75
C THR A 268 22.65 -1.38 -7.44
N ASN A 269 23.74 -0.74 -7.04
CA ASN A 269 23.74 0.10 -5.84
C ASN A 269 22.83 1.32 -5.99
N ILE A 270 22.84 2.02 -7.13
CA ILE A 270 21.95 3.18 -7.36
C ILE A 270 20.48 2.78 -7.22
N VAL A 271 20.09 1.64 -7.78
CA VAL A 271 18.72 1.12 -7.68
C VAL A 271 18.36 0.75 -6.25
N LEU A 272 19.28 0.13 -5.50
CA LEU A 272 19.08 -0.20 -4.08
C LEU A 272 18.92 1.04 -3.22
N ASP A 273 19.77 2.05 -3.43
CA ASP A 273 19.75 3.32 -2.71
C ASP A 273 18.43 4.04 -2.99
N PHE A 274 18.02 4.14 -4.26
CA PHE A 274 16.73 4.73 -4.64
C PHE A 274 15.54 4.03 -3.98
N ASN A 275 15.54 2.69 -3.94
CA ASN A 275 14.49 1.92 -3.26
C ASN A 275 14.45 2.19 -1.75
N PHE A 276 15.61 2.33 -1.11
CA PHE A 276 15.66 2.67 0.31
C PHE A 276 15.16 4.09 0.58
N LEU A 277 15.45 5.05 -0.30
CA LEU A 277 14.86 6.40 -0.25
C LEU A 277 13.34 6.38 -0.44
N LEU A 278 12.83 5.52 -1.33
CA LEU A 278 11.39 5.30 -1.49
C LEU A 278 10.75 4.75 -0.20
N ALA A 279 11.42 3.83 0.49
CA ALA A 279 10.94 3.36 1.79
C ALA A 279 10.84 4.47 2.84
N MET A 280 11.70 5.51 2.77
CA MET A 280 11.70 6.66 3.69
C MET A 280 10.57 7.67 3.40
N VAL A 281 10.17 7.87 2.14
CA VAL A 281 9.05 8.78 1.79
C VAL A 281 7.68 8.18 2.12
N GLY A 282 7.64 6.92 2.54
CA GLY A 282 6.47 6.20 3.03
C GLY A 282 6.34 4.84 2.37
N ASN A 283 5.94 3.84 3.14
CA ASN A 283 5.64 2.50 2.67
C ASN A 283 4.41 1.95 3.42
N ASP A 284 3.98 0.74 3.07
CA ASP A 284 2.78 0.13 3.68
C ASP A 284 2.92 -0.23 5.16
N PHE A 285 4.13 -0.25 5.71
CA PHE A 285 4.39 -0.64 7.10
C PHE A 285 4.45 0.56 8.04
N VAL A 286 4.94 1.71 7.55
CA VAL A 286 5.09 2.95 8.32
C VAL A 286 4.81 4.17 7.46
N THR A 287 3.94 5.06 7.95
CA THR A 287 3.73 6.37 7.32
C THR A 287 4.98 7.23 7.45
N SER A 288 5.27 8.04 6.43
CA SER A 288 6.31 9.06 6.52
C SER A 288 5.84 10.31 7.26
N LEU A 289 6.81 11.11 7.69
CA LEU A 289 6.53 12.46 8.18
C LEU A 289 5.78 13.27 7.10
N PRO A 290 4.85 14.15 7.49
CA PRO A 290 3.97 14.82 6.55
C PRO A 290 4.69 15.55 5.42
N PHE A 291 5.78 16.27 5.71
CA PHE A 291 6.53 17.00 4.68
C PHE A 291 7.32 16.09 3.73
N LEU A 292 7.63 14.85 4.13
CA LEU A 292 8.40 13.89 3.33
C LEU A 292 7.53 12.96 2.48
N LYS A 293 6.19 13.11 2.52
CA LYS A 293 5.31 12.37 1.61
C LYS A 293 5.61 12.75 0.15
N ILE A 294 5.54 11.78 -0.77
CA ILE A 294 5.79 12.00 -2.22
C ILE A 294 4.95 13.18 -2.75
N LYS A 295 3.67 13.24 -2.40
CA LYS A 295 2.73 14.29 -2.83
C LYS A 295 3.12 15.71 -2.39
N ASN A 296 3.99 15.81 -1.40
CA ASN A 296 4.48 17.07 -0.84
C ASN A 296 5.92 17.36 -1.32
N GLY A 297 6.43 16.64 -2.33
CA GLY A 297 7.77 16.83 -2.87
C GLY A 297 8.87 16.08 -2.11
N GLY A 298 8.53 15.21 -1.15
CA GLY A 298 9.50 14.51 -0.31
C GLY A 298 10.52 13.66 -1.07
N LEU A 299 10.12 13.03 -2.18
CA LEU A 299 11.06 12.27 -3.02
C LEU A 299 12.12 13.18 -3.64
N GLN A 300 11.74 14.38 -4.09
CA GLN A 300 12.69 15.34 -4.66
C GLN A 300 13.66 15.88 -3.61
N ILE A 301 13.18 16.09 -2.38
CA ILE A 301 14.03 16.45 -1.24
C ILE A 301 15.10 15.37 -1.02
N LEU A 302 14.69 14.09 -0.94
CA LEU A 302 15.63 12.99 -0.73
C LEU A 302 16.58 12.80 -1.90
N LYS A 303 16.12 12.89 -3.16
CA LYS A 303 16.98 12.79 -4.34
C LYS A 303 18.05 13.87 -4.34
N LYS A 304 17.69 15.12 -4.02
CA LYS A 304 18.65 16.24 -3.92
C LYS A 304 19.67 16.02 -2.81
N LEU A 305 19.23 15.61 -1.62
CA LEU A 305 20.13 15.29 -0.50
C LEU A 305 21.07 14.14 -0.85
N TYR A 306 20.52 13.06 -1.42
CA TYR A 306 21.28 11.91 -1.86
C TYR A 306 22.35 12.30 -2.88
N ALA A 307 22.00 13.07 -3.90
CA ALA A 307 22.97 13.52 -4.91
C ALA A 307 24.10 14.35 -4.30
N GLN A 308 23.80 15.31 -3.42
CA GLN A 308 24.80 16.12 -2.72
C GLN A 308 25.76 15.26 -1.88
N ILE A 309 25.21 14.30 -1.13
CA ILE A 309 25.98 13.38 -0.29
C ILE A 309 26.81 12.43 -1.16
N LYS A 310 26.23 11.88 -2.23
CA LYS A 310 26.92 11.00 -3.17
C LYS A 310 28.12 11.70 -3.80
N THR A 311 27.98 12.95 -4.28
CA THR A 311 29.10 13.75 -4.80
C THR A 311 30.20 13.94 -3.76
N LYS A 312 29.85 14.24 -2.51
CA LYS A 312 30.83 14.38 -1.42
C LYS A 312 31.62 13.08 -1.16
N HIS A 313 30.98 11.92 -1.34
CA HIS A 313 31.58 10.60 -1.11
C HIS A 313 32.05 9.90 -2.40
N GLN A 314 32.01 10.56 -3.57
CA GLN A 314 32.44 9.99 -4.87
C GLN A 314 33.85 9.40 -4.84
N PRO A 315 34.88 10.03 -4.22
CA PRO A 315 36.23 9.47 -4.17
C PRO A 315 36.32 8.09 -3.51
N GLN A 316 35.33 7.72 -2.69
CA GLN A 316 35.31 6.49 -1.91
C GLN A 316 34.30 5.46 -2.45
N LYS A 317 33.61 5.77 -3.57
CA LYS A 317 32.52 4.96 -4.16
C LYS A 317 31.55 4.41 -3.10
N ARG A 318 31.19 5.25 -2.11
CA ARG A 318 30.25 4.84 -1.07
C ARG A 318 28.82 4.94 -1.57
N TYR A 319 28.04 3.94 -1.17
CA TYR A 319 26.60 3.84 -1.41
C TYR A 319 25.87 3.80 -0.07
N LEU A 320 24.57 4.08 -0.09
CA LEU A 320 23.72 4.01 1.09
C LEU A 320 23.49 2.55 1.51
N ILE A 321 23.31 1.65 0.53
CA ILE A 321 23.09 0.23 0.73
C ILE A 321 24.23 -0.55 0.07
N ASP A 322 24.80 -1.49 0.81
CA ASP A 322 25.74 -2.46 0.27
C ASP A 322 24.99 -3.53 -0.53
N LYS A 323 25.37 -3.74 -1.79
CA LYS A 323 24.67 -4.67 -2.70
C LYS A 323 24.91 -6.14 -2.40
N GLN A 324 25.98 -6.48 -1.69
CA GLN A 324 26.32 -7.86 -1.37
C GLN A 324 25.65 -8.29 -0.08
N THR A 325 25.69 -7.43 0.95
CA THR A 325 25.22 -7.76 2.29
C THR A 325 23.82 -7.21 2.60
N PHE A 326 23.31 -6.28 1.78
CA PHE A 326 22.10 -5.50 2.06
C PHE A 326 22.16 -4.75 3.41
N THR A 327 23.36 -4.34 3.83
CA THR A 327 23.55 -3.49 5.01
C THR A 327 23.51 -2.02 4.68
N VAL A 328 23.03 -1.21 5.63
CA VAL A 328 23.00 0.25 5.51
C VAL A 328 24.37 0.82 5.90
N ASN A 329 24.92 1.68 5.05
CA ASN A 329 26.09 2.49 5.35
C ASN A 329 25.73 3.56 6.38
N GLY A 330 26.04 3.30 7.64
CA GLY A 330 25.69 4.16 8.78
C GLY A 330 26.11 5.63 8.59
N PRO A 331 27.38 5.94 8.25
CA PRO A 331 27.80 7.30 7.96
C PRO A 331 27.00 7.99 6.83
N PHE A 332 26.77 7.31 5.71
CA PHE A 332 25.99 7.88 4.59
C PHE A 332 24.54 8.16 5.02
N PHE A 333 23.91 7.19 5.68
CA PHE A 333 22.54 7.34 6.19
C PHE A 333 22.45 8.48 7.20
N LYS A 334 23.43 8.60 8.10
CA LYS A 334 23.49 9.68 9.09
C LYS A 334 23.57 11.06 8.43
N ASP A 335 24.31 11.21 7.33
CA ASP A 335 24.37 12.46 6.55
C ASP A 335 22.99 12.81 5.95
N ILE A 336 22.22 11.83 5.44
CA ILE A 336 20.85 12.05 4.96
C ILE A 336 19.95 12.54 6.10
N ILE A 337 19.96 11.82 7.23
CA ILE A 337 19.14 12.15 8.40
C ILE A 337 19.50 13.54 8.94
N LYS A 338 20.79 13.90 8.94
CA LYS A 338 21.24 15.26 9.28
C LYS A 338 20.63 16.30 8.35
N GLY A 339 20.70 16.09 7.04
CA GLY A 339 20.10 16.98 6.04
C GLY A 339 18.61 17.19 6.29
N LEU A 340 17.87 16.11 6.54
CA LEU A 340 16.43 16.16 6.87
C LEU A 340 16.16 16.90 8.19
N SER A 341 16.99 16.69 9.22
CA SER A 341 16.79 17.34 10.52
C SER A 341 16.96 18.86 10.49
N LEU A 342 17.79 19.36 9.56
CA LEU A 342 18.02 20.79 9.35
C LEU A 342 16.86 21.50 8.64
N MET A 343 16.10 20.78 7.82
CA MET A 343 14.98 21.34 7.06
C MET A 343 13.60 21.08 7.68
N GLU A 344 13.49 20.13 8.62
CA GLU A 344 12.19 19.66 9.14
C GLU A 344 11.27 20.78 9.63
N ASP A 345 11.82 21.78 10.34
CA ASP A 345 11.03 22.87 10.95
C ASP A 345 10.43 23.77 9.86
N THR A 346 11.28 24.18 8.91
CA THR A 346 10.89 25.00 7.76
C THR A 346 9.86 24.29 6.89
N GLU A 347 10.06 23.01 6.60
CA GLU A 347 9.15 22.25 5.72
C GLU A 347 7.80 21.96 6.39
N MET A 348 7.77 21.71 7.71
CA MET A 348 6.51 21.56 8.45
C MET A 348 5.73 22.87 8.52
N LYS A 349 6.40 24.02 8.69
CA LYS A 349 5.76 25.35 8.63
C LYS A 349 5.16 25.65 7.25
N LYS A 350 5.91 25.37 6.18
CA LYS A 350 5.42 25.49 4.79
C LYS A 350 4.18 24.62 4.57
N LEU A 351 4.19 23.39 5.07
CA LEU A 351 3.06 22.48 4.97
C LEU A 351 1.84 23.01 5.73
N GLN A 352 2.00 23.51 6.96
CA GLN A 352 0.89 24.12 7.70
C GLN A 352 0.32 25.32 6.96
N LEU A 353 1.17 26.22 6.44
CA LEU A 353 0.73 27.37 5.64
C LEU A 353 -0.07 26.93 4.41
N PHE A 354 0.40 25.90 3.69
CA PHE A 354 -0.31 25.33 2.56
C PHE A 354 -1.70 24.83 2.97
N LEU A 355 -1.79 24.07 4.06
CA LEU A 355 -3.06 23.50 4.55
C LEU A 355 -4.02 24.58 5.07
N THR A 356 -3.52 25.64 5.71
CA THR A 356 -4.33 26.80 6.08
C THR A 356 -4.97 27.44 4.85
N LYS A 357 -4.24 27.57 3.73
CA LYS A 357 -4.82 28.06 2.47
C LYS A 357 -5.87 27.13 1.88
N GLN A 358 -5.75 25.81 2.10
CA GLN A 358 -6.75 24.85 1.66
C GLN A 358 -8.07 24.93 2.45
N ARG A 359 -8.06 25.51 3.66
CA ARG A 359 -9.27 25.63 4.51
C ARG A 359 -10.39 26.41 3.83
N THR A 360 -10.04 27.50 3.14
CA THR A 360 -10.97 28.42 2.47
C THR A 360 -10.93 28.33 0.94
N ALA A 361 -10.22 27.33 0.38
CA ALA A 361 -10.14 27.14 -1.06
C ALA A 361 -11.53 26.84 -1.64
N GLN A 362 -11.84 27.46 -2.79
CA GLN A 362 -13.08 27.19 -3.54
C GLN A 362 -13.15 25.70 -3.89
N HIS A 363 -14.32 25.10 -3.70
CA HIS A 363 -14.55 23.69 -3.97
C HIS A 363 -15.75 23.50 -4.90
N ILE A 364 -15.75 22.38 -5.63
CA ILE A 364 -16.88 21.94 -6.44
C ILE A 364 -18.07 21.63 -5.51
N PRO A 365 -19.26 22.22 -5.74
CA PRO A 365 -20.46 21.93 -4.97
C PRO A 365 -20.85 20.44 -4.97
N ALA A 366 -21.25 19.92 -3.82
CA ALA A 366 -21.64 18.52 -3.60
C ALA A 366 -23.08 18.19 -4.09
N GLU A 367 -23.54 18.87 -5.14
CA GLU A 367 -24.92 18.77 -5.67
C GLU A 367 -25.23 17.41 -6.32
N SER A 368 -24.20 16.66 -6.71
CA SER A 368 -24.34 15.29 -7.22
C SER A 368 -23.57 14.30 -6.35
N PHE A 369 -24.03 13.05 -6.32
CA PHE A 369 -23.35 12.00 -5.56
C PHE A 369 -21.88 11.85 -5.97
N ASP A 370 -21.56 11.95 -7.26
CA ASP A 370 -20.19 11.86 -7.77
C ASP A 370 -19.31 12.97 -7.17
N ASN A 371 -19.83 14.21 -7.11
CA ASN A 371 -19.12 15.33 -6.48
C ASN A 371 -19.00 15.13 -4.97
N PHE A 372 -20.09 14.75 -4.29
CA PHE A 372 -20.06 14.45 -2.85
C PHE A 372 -19.01 13.39 -2.51
N TYR A 373 -19.04 12.25 -3.20
CA TYR A 373 -18.15 11.13 -2.93
C TYR A 373 -16.70 11.44 -3.31
N ASN A 374 -16.49 12.24 -4.35
CA ASN A 374 -15.16 12.74 -4.67
C ASN A 374 -14.63 13.71 -3.62
N ASN A 375 -15.46 14.66 -3.16
CA ASN A 375 -15.09 15.61 -2.12
C ASN A 375 -14.73 14.86 -0.84
N LEU A 376 -15.56 13.90 -0.43
CA LEU A 376 -15.33 13.06 0.74
C LEU A 376 -13.97 12.35 0.71
N GLN A 377 -13.51 11.90 -0.46
CA GLN A 377 -12.23 11.19 -0.57
C GLN A 377 -11.05 12.11 -0.85
N HIS A 378 -11.23 13.12 -1.70
CA HIS A 378 -10.16 13.85 -2.36
C HIS A 378 -10.11 15.34 -2.04
N ALA A 379 -11.08 15.91 -1.33
CA ALA A 379 -10.93 17.23 -0.72
C ALA A 379 -10.09 17.12 0.55
N TYR A 380 -9.47 18.23 0.96
CA TYR A 380 -8.77 18.30 2.25
C TYR A 380 -9.80 18.33 3.38
N ILE A 381 -9.62 17.52 4.43
CA ILE A 381 -10.58 17.46 5.55
C ILE A 381 -10.68 18.81 6.27
N CYS A 382 -9.60 19.61 6.27
CA CYS A 382 -9.64 20.96 6.82
C CYS A 382 -10.36 22.00 5.97
N ASN A 383 -10.83 21.66 4.77
CA ASN A 383 -11.67 22.56 3.98
C ASN A 383 -13.07 22.66 4.60
N THR A 384 -13.59 23.88 4.75
CA THR A 384 -14.89 24.12 5.41
C THR A 384 -16.07 23.46 4.71
N ASN A 385 -15.93 23.07 3.44
CA ASN A 385 -16.96 22.39 2.67
C ASN A 385 -16.79 20.86 2.66
N HIS A 386 -15.78 20.32 3.35
CA HIS A 386 -15.58 18.87 3.43
C HIS A 386 -16.69 18.25 4.30
N PRO A 387 -17.30 17.11 3.92
CA PRO A 387 -18.39 16.49 4.70
C PRO A 387 -18.02 16.15 6.16
N LEU A 388 -16.75 15.91 6.41
CA LEU A 388 -16.18 15.65 7.74
C LEU A 388 -15.58 16.90 8.43
N TYR A 389 -15.74 18.11 7.89
CA TYR A 389 -15.10 19.28 8.48
C TYR A 389 -15.52 19.51 9.93
N ASP A 390 -16.84 19.56 10.19
CA ASP A 390 -17.38 19.86 11.52
C ASP A 390 -16.96 18.83 12.58
N GLU A 391 -16.88 17.54 12.20
CA GLU A 391 -16.43 16.46 13.10
C GLU A 391 -14.95 16.62 13.52
N TYR A 392 -14.12 17.25 12.69
CA TYR A 392 -12.66 17.34 12.90
C TYR A 392 -12.15 18.78 13.05
N ALA A 393 -13.00 19.80 13.03
CA ALA A 393 -12.62 21.20 13.13
C ALA A 393 -11.73 21.49 14.36
N GLY A 394 -12.08 20.93 15.51
CA GLY A 394 -11.31 21.05 16.75
C GLY A 394 -9.98 20.31 16.78
N ASP A 395 -9.66 19.50 15.76
CA ASP A 395 -8.40 18.76 15.68
C ASP A 395 -7.31 19.53 14.92
N PHE A 396 -7.67 20.40 13.97
CA PHE A 396 -6.71 20.97 13.02
C PHE A 396 -5.66 21.90 13.65
N ASP A 397 -5.93 22.41 14.84
CA ASP A 397 -5.05 23.34 15.56
C ASP A 397 -4.39 22.70 16.80
N LYS A 398 -4.50 21.37 16.96
CA LYS A 398 -3.84 20.61 18.05
C LYS A 398 -2.32 20.64 18.00
N ILE A 399 -1.74 20.82 16.82
CA ILE A 399 -0.31 20.99 16.62
C ILE A 399 -0.08 22.27 15.84
N ASN A 400 0.62 23.23 16.43
CA ASN A 400 0.96 24.49 15.80
C ASN A 400 2.41 24.49 15.32
N TYR A 401 2.66 24.03 14.08
CA TYR A 401 4.02 24.02 13.51
C TYR A 401 4.64 25.41 13.33
N ASN A 402 3.86 26.50 13.36
CA ASN A 402 4.37 27.87 13.36
C ASN A 402 5.00 28.28 14.70
N ALA A 403 4.74 27.53 15.78
CA ALA A 403 5.39 27.72 17.07
C ALA A 403 6.90 27.41 17.00
N GLU A 404 7.64 27.65 18.09
CA GLU A 404 9.04 27.27 18.14
C GLU A 404 9.21 25.75 18.01
N LYS A 405 10.35 25.31 17.43
CA LYS A 405 10.61 23.88 17.12
C LYS A 405 10.37 22.97 18.33
N HIS A 406 10.80 23.41 19.50
CA HIS A 406 10.65 22.62 20.72
C HIS A 406 9.18 22.46 21.16
N GLN A 407 8.33 23.46 20.90
CA GLN A 407 6.92 23.51 21.29
C GLN A 407 6.06 22.61 20.40
N TRP A 408 6.11 22.80 19.07
CA TRP A 408 5.32 21.97 18.17
C TRP A 408 5.78 20.52 18.20
N LYS A 409 7.06 20.27 18.44
CA LYS A 409 7.58 18.93 18.65
C LYS A 409 6.96 18.28 19.88
N ALA A 410 6.87 18.99 21.02
CA ALA A 410 6.18 18.45 22.20
C ALA A 410 4.72 18.09 21.89
N GLN A 411 3.99 19.00 21.22
CA GLN A 411 2.61 18.76 20.76
C GLN A 411 2.50 17.54 19.83
N TYR A 412 3.45 17.39 18.91
CA TYR A 412 3.53 16.25 17.98
C TYR A 412 3.70 14.92 18.71
N TYR A 413 4.65 14.85 19.65
CA TYR A 413 4.92 13.64 20.43
C TYR A 413 3.77 13.29 21.37
N GLU A 414 3.15 14.29 22.00
CA GLU A 414 1.97 14.08 22.84
C GLU A 414 0.81 13.53 22.01
N HIS A 415 0.55 14.14 20.85
CA HIS A 415 -0.58 13.81 20.00
C HIS A 415 -0.47 12.46 19.30
N PHE A 416 0.61 12.25 18.53
CA PHE A 416 0.74 11.06 17.69
C PHE A 416 1.38 9.88 18.43
N LEU A 417 2.24 10.15 19.41
CA LEU A 417 3.07 9.13 20.02
C LEU A 417 2.68 8.86 21.48
N GLN A 418 1.72 9.61 22.03
CA GLN A 418 1.26 9.50 23.42
C GLN A 418 2.42 9.66 24.42
N ILE A 419 3.34 10.57 24.11
CA ILE A 419 4.53 10.86 24.89
C ILE A 419 4.43 12.29 25.42
N ASP A 420 4.13 12.44 26.71
CA ASP A 420 4.10 13.73 27.39
C ASP A 420 5.52 14.27 27.64
N SER A 421 5.67 15.58 27.61
CA SER A 421 6.93 16.27 27.87
C SER A 421 7.08 16.75 29.32
N LYS A 422 6.21 16.32 30.25
CA LYS A 422 6.20 16.83 31.64
C LYS A 422 7.43 16.38 32.43
N ASN A 423 7.87 15.14 32.23
CA ASN A 423 9.10 14.60 32.81
C ASN A 423 10.17 14.42 31.74
N PHE A 424 11.23 15.22 31.79
CA PHE A 424 12.26 15.26 30.75
C PHE A 424 13.01 13.93 30.54
N SER A 425 13.33 13.20 31.61
CA SER A 425 14.03 11.91 31.51
C SER A 425 13.14 10.85 30.87
N VAL A 426 11.88 10.76 31.31
CA VAL A 426 10.88 9.86 30.75
C VAL A 426 10.61 10.22 29.27
N TYR A 427 10.50 11.51 28.97
CA TYR A 427 10.33 12.03 27.62
C TYR A 427 11.47 11.57 26.70
N ASN A 428 12.72 11.78 27.09
CA ASN A 428 13.89 11.36 26.30
C ASN A 428 13.98 9.85 26.09
N GLY A 429 13.74 9.07 27.16
CA GLY A 429 13.73 7.61 27.09
C GLY A 429 12.66 7.09 26.14
N LYS A 430 11.43 7.59 26.23
CA LYS A 430 10.33 7.20 25.33
C LYS A 430 10.60 7.61 23.88
N ARG A 431 11.11 8.82 23.62
CA ARG A 431 11.49 9.26 22.26
C ARG A 431 12.56 8.38 21.63
N THR A 432 13.57 7.99 22.41
CA THR A 432 14.63 7.07 21.95
C THR A 432 14.04 5.73 21.51
N LYS A 433 13.08 5.18 22.26
CA LYS A 433 12.39 3.93 21.88
C LYS A 433 11.62 4.05 20.56
N VAL A 434 10.92 5.16 20.35
CA VAL A 434 10.22 5.44 19.08
C VAL A 434 11.21 5.49 17.91
N VAL A 435 12.38 6.11 18.12
CA VAL A 435 13.46 6.13 17.11
C VAL A 435 13.95 4.73 16.80
N GLN A 436 14.23 3.90 17.80
CA GLN A 436 14.69 2.54 17.58
C GLN A 436 13.66 1.70 16.81
N GLU A 437 12.37 1.81 17.12
CA GLU A 437 11.31 1.12 16.37
C GLU A 437 11.14 1.65 14.93
N TYR A 438 11.35 2.95 14.70
CA TYR A 438 11.35 3.51 13.34
C TYR A 438 12.57 3.05 12.52
N LEU A 439 13.76 2.99 13.11
CA LEU A 439 14.93 2.44 12.45
C LEU A 439 14.74 0.95 12.14
N LYS A 440 14.08 0.21 13.04
CA LYS A 440 13.65 -1.16 12.82
C LYS A 440 12.67 -1.29 11.67
N SER A 441 11.74 -0.37 11.49
CA SER A 441 10.83 -0.41 10.34
C SER A 441 11.54 -0.24 9.00
N LEU A 442 12.54 0.64 8.91
CA LEU A 442 13.34 0.80 7.69
C LEU A 442 14.11 -0.49 7.35
N MET A 443 14.69 -1.14 8.37
CA MET A 443 15.36 -2.43 8.20
C MET A 443 14.37 -3.56 7.86
N PHE A 444 13.15 -3.52 8.38
CA PHE A 444 12.09 -4.46 8.01
C PHE A 444 11.79 -4.35 6.51
N THR A 445 11.55 -3.12 6.00
CA THR A 445 11.25 -2.89 4.58
C THR A 445 12.40 -3.33 3.68
N LEU A 446 13.64 -2.93 4.00
CA LEU A 446 14.83 -3.30 3.24
C LEU A 446 14.96 -4.83 3.10
N ARG A 447 14.83 -5.57 4.21
CA ARG A 447 14.90 -7.03 4.20
C ARG A 447 13.69 -7.66 3.53
N TYR A 448 12.48 -7.11 3.72
CA TYR A 448 11.28 -7.65 3.10
C TYR A 448 11.35 -7.63 1.57
N TYR A 449 11.82 -6.52 1.00
CA TYR A 449 11.90 -6.33 -0.45
C TYR A 449 13.05 -7.15 -1.08
N ASN A 450 14.16 -7.34 -0.35
CA ASN A 450 15.35 -7.99 -0.89
C ASN A 450 15.47 -9.49 -0.54
N GLN A 451 15.12 -9.87 0.69
CA GLN A 451 15.38 -11.18 1.30
C GLN A 451 14.08 -11.93 1.71
N GLY A 452 12.91 -11.31 1.57
CA GLY A 452 11.62 -11.85 2.00
C GLY A 452 11.27 -11.50 3.46
N CYS A 453 10.08 -11.91 3.92
CA CYS A 453 9.50 -11.47 5.21
C CYS A 453 10.44 -11.71 6.41
N PRO A 454 11.03 -10.68 7.03
CA PRO A 454 11.97 -10.90 8.14
C PRO A 454 11.26 -11.27 9.45
N SER A 455 9.99 -10.87 9.61
CA SER A 455 9.13 -11.29 10.71
C SER A 455 7.67 -11.30 10.29
N TRP A 456 6.97 -12.40 10.55
CA TRP A 456 5.53 -12.48 10.35
C TRP A 456 4.73 -11.76 11.43
N THR A 457 5.32 -11.56 12.62
CA THR A 457 4.63 -11.09 13.82
C THR A 457 4.97 -9.65 14.23
N TRP A 458 6.07 -9.09 13.74
CA TRP A 458 6.44 -7.69 14.01
C TRP A 458 5.55 -6.71 13.25
N HIS A 459 5.29 -5.56 13.86
CA HIS A 459 4.67 -4.39 13.24
C HIS A 459 5.13 -3.12 13.96
N TYR A 460 4.97 -1.97 13.32
CA TYR A 460 5.21 -0.68 13.94
C TYR A 460 4.01 -0.25 14.80
N HIS A 461 4.27 0.15 16.04
CA HIS A 461 3.24 0.37 17.06
C HIS A 461 2.71 1.81 17.13
N TYR A 462 3.38 2.75 16.46
CA TYR A 462 3.06 4.16 16.56
C TYR A 462 2.31 4.66 15.30
N PRO A 463 1.32 5.57 15.45
CA PRO A 463 0.61 6.19 14.33
C PRO A 463 1.52 6.96 13.37
N MET A 464 2.61 7.54 13.86
CA MET A 464 3.54 8.36 13.08
C MET A 464 5.00 8.06 13.46
N PRO A 465 5.98 8.39 12.60
CA PRO A 465 7.40 8.25 12.91
C PRO A 465 7.89 9.36 13.86
N PRO A 466 9.08 9.23 14.47
CA PRO A 466 9.72 10.31 15.21
C PRO A 466 10.16 11.43 14.26
N VAL A 467 10.45 12.61 14.82
CA VAL A 467 11.05 13.70 14.04
C VAL A 467 12.53 13.43 13.74
N PHE A 468 13.04 13.92 12.61
CA PHE A 468 14.41 13.62 12.15
C PHE A 468 15.50 14.15 13.08
N GLN A 469 15.29 15.26 13.79
CA GLN A 469 16.21 15.72 14.83
C GLN A 469 16.50 14.64 15.89
N ASP A 470 15.48 13.89 16.31
CA ASP A 470 15.66 12.84 17.32
C ASP A 470 16.32 11.61 16.72
N VAL A 471 16.00 11.26 15.47
CA VAL A 471 16.71 10.20 14.74
C VAL A 471 18.20 10.53 14.64
N PHE A 472 18.53 11.75 14.21
CA PHE A 472 19.92 12.22 14.14
C PHE A 472 20.61 12.15 15.51
N THR A 473 19.93 12.62 16.56
CA THR A 473 20.48 12.62 17.92
C THR A 473 20.80 11.22 18.41
N VAL A 474 19.95 10.23 18.14
CA VAL A 474 20.21 8.82 18.51
C VAL A 474 21.37 8.25 17.71
N LEU A 475 21.43 8.48 16.39
CA LEU A 475 22.54 8.01 15.56
C LEU A 475 23.88 8.63 15.97
N GLU A 476 23.89 9.91 16.32
CA GLU A 476 25.11 10.64 16.69
C GLU A 476 25.58 10.29 18.11
N LYS A 477 24.68 10.32 19.10
CA LYS A 477 25.05 10.24 20.53
C LYS A 477 25.05 8.82 21.10
N GLN A 478 24.28 7.90 20.53
CA GLN A 478 24.15 6.54 21.05
C GLN A 478 24.91 5.51 20.21
N HIS A 479 25.61 5.95 19.15
CA HIS A 479 26.33 5.08 18.20
C HIS A 479 25.48 3.87 17.75
N PHE A 480 24.18 4.10 17.53
CA PHE A 480 23.24 3.05 17.20
C PHE A 480 23.50 2.50 15.80
N ASP A 481 23.83 1.20 15.72
CA ASP A 481 24.05 0.50 14.46
C ASP A 481 22.79 -0.26 14.03
N LEU A 482 22.16 0.28 12.98
CA LEU A 482 20.95 -0.23 12.34
C LEU A 482 21.11 -1.68 11.88
N ASN A 483 22.32 -2.07 11.49
CA ASN A 483 22.58 -3.40 10.92
C ASN A 483 22.52 -4.51 11.98
N ARG A 484 22.61 -4.16 13.27
CA ARG A 484 22.45 -5.09 14.40
C ARG A 484 21.00 -5.43 14.72
N ILE A 485 20.04 -4.78 14.04
CA ILE A 485 18.62 -5.08 14.24
C ILE A 485 18.32 -6.50 13.79
N THR A 486 17.72 -7.28 14.69
CA THR A 486 17.26 -8.64 14.44
C THR A 486 15.73 -8.72 14.50
N PHE A 487 15.20 -9.73 13.84
CA PHE A 487 13.78 -10.02 13.77
C PHE A 487 13.56 -11.48 14.13
N GLU A 488 12.58 -11.74 14.99
CA GLU A 488 12.06 -13.09 15.15
C GLU A 488 11.20 -13.43 13.92
N LYS A 489 11.62 -14.44 13.15
CA LYS A 489 10.95 -14.82 11.90
C LYS A 489 9.48 -15.16 12.12
N GLY A 490 9.18 -15.94 13.16
CA GLY A 490 7.84 -16.48 13.42
C GLY A 490 7.30 -17.32 12.26
N ILE A 491 6.00 -17.59 12.28
CA ILE A 491 5.27 -18.25 11.21
C ILE A 491 4.15 -17.35 10.71
N PRO A 492 3.70 -17.49 9.45
CA PRO A 492 2.52 -16.80 8.96
C PRO A 492 1.29 -17.09 9.82
N PHE A 493 0.44 -16.09 9.99
CA PHE A 493 -0.89 -16.28 10.58
C PHE A 493 -1.75 -17.16 9.67
N SER A 494 -2.67 -17.92 10.27
CA SER A 494 -3.72 -18.57 9.50
C SER A 494 -4.67 -17.52 8.89
N PRO A 495 -5.46 -17.89 7.86
CA PRO A 495 -6.49 -17.02 7.32
C PRO A 495 -7.45 -16.46 8.38
N TYR A 496 -7.89 -17.27 9.34
CA TYR A 496 -8.80 -16.83 10.40
C TYR A 496 -8.13 -15.99 11.48
N GLN A 497 -6.86 -16.24 11.79
CA GLN A 497 -6.09 -15.34 12.64
C GLN A 497 -5.96 -13.96 12.00
N GLN A 498 -5.63 -13.90 10.69
CA GLN A 498 -5.60 -12.64 9.96
C GLN A 498 -6.96 -11.94 9.95
N LEU A 499 -8.03 -12.63 9.55
CA LEU A 499 -9.38 -12.07 9.52
C LEU A 499 -9.81 -11.53 10.89
N SER A 500 -9.49 -12.24 11.97
CA SER A 500 -9.78 -11.78 13.34
C SER A 500 -9.02 -10.51 13.72
N LEU A 501 -7.86 -10.23 13.11
CA LEU A 501 -7.07 -9.02 13.38
C LEU A 501 -7.51 -7.81 12.57
N ILE A 502 -8.02 -8.04 11.35
CA ILE A 502 -8.24 -6.96 10.39
C ILE A 502 -9.72 -6.60 10.18
N LEU A 503 -10.64 -7.51 10.49
CA LEU A 503 -12.06 -7.26 10.27
C LEU A 503 -12.64 -6.31 11.33
N PRO A 504 -13.49 -5.37 10.91
CA PRO A 504 -14.35 -4.62 11.82
C PRO A 504 -15.51 -5.49 12.33
N PRO A 505 -16.08 -5.21 13.52
CA PRO A 505 -17.12 -6.04 14.15
C PRO A 505 -18.34 -6.29 13.25
N GLN A 506 -18.71 -5.31 12.40
CA GLN A 506 -19.83 -5.40 11.47
C GLN A 506 -19.64 -6.45 10.37
N LYS A 507 -18.42 -6.96 10.17
CA LYS A 507 -18.07 -7.94 9.12
C LYS A 507 -17.56 -9.27 9.69
N PHE A 508 -17.78 -9.52 10.98
CA PHE A 508 -17.43 -10.79 11.63
C PHE A 508 -18.28 -11.98 11.14
N ASP A 509 -19.36 -11.74 10.40
CA ASP A 509 -20.13 -12.76 9.69
C ASP A 509 -19.31 -13.48 8.60
N LEU A 510 -18.19 -12.91 8.16
CA LEU A 510 -17.23 -13.57 7.27
C LEU A 510 -16.42 -14.68 7.97
N LEU A 511 -16.37 -14.67 9.30
CA LEU A 511 -15.79 -15.72 10.13
C LEU A 511 -16.86 -16.73 10.56
N PRO A 512 -16.47 -17.96 10.96
CA PRO A 512 -17.41 -18.92 11.55
C PRO A 512 -18.11 -18.33 12.79
N SER A 513 -19.38 -18.68 13.02
CA SER A 513 -20.20 -18.09 14.10
C SER A 513 -19.59 -18.23 15.50
N SER A 514 -18.73 -19.23 15.74
CA SER A 514 -18.00 -19.37 17.01
C SER A 514 -17.03 -18.22 17.30
N PHE A 515 -16.54 -17.52 16.27
CA PHE A 515 -15.61 -16.39 16.39
C PHE A 515 -16.28 -15.12 16.90
N GLN A 516 -17.61 -15.05 16.91
CA GLN A 516 -18.36 -13.95 17.54
C GLN A 516 -18.05 -13.83 19.04
N HIS A 517 -17.54 -14.89 19.67
CA HIS A 517 -17.02 -14.85 21.04
C HIS A 517 -15.91 -13.80 21.21
N LEU A 518 -15.07 -13.58 20.19
CA LEU A 518 -13.96 -12.62 20.25
C LEU A 518 -14.46 -11.19 20.43
N LEU A 519 -15.59 -10.82 19.80
CA LEU A 519 -16.19 -9.51 19.96
C LEU A 519 -16.65 -9.25 21.40
N LYS A 520 -17.08 -10.30 22.11
CA LYS A 520 -17.47 -10.20 23.52
C LYS A 520 -16.25 -10.11 24.44
N LYS A 521 -15.28 -11.01 24.26
CA LYS A 521 -14.11 -11.13 25.14
C LYS A 521 -13.09 -10.01 24.94
N PHE A 522 -12.96 -9.50 23.72
CA PHE A 522 -11.96 -8.50 23.33
C PHE A 522 -12.61 -7.24 22.71
N ALA A 523 -13.80 -6.85 23.19
CA ALA A 523 -14.58 -5.73 22.68
C ALA A 523 -13.77 -4.43 22.51
N ALA A 524 -12.82 -4.17 23.43
CA ALA A 524 -11.94 -3.00 23.38
C ALA A 524 -11.09 -2.90 22.11
N PHE A 525 -10.83 -4.01 21.40
CA PHE A 525 -10.09 -4.02 20.13
C PHE A 525 -11.00 -3.93 18.90
N TYR A 526 -12.32 -3.98 19.08
CA TYR A 526 -13.30 -3.96 17.98
C TYR A 526 -14.28 -2.80 18.17
N PRO A 527 -13.81 -1.54 18.06
CA PRO A 527 -14.71 -0.40 18.18
C PRO A 527 -15.75 -0.45 17.05
N MET A 528 -17.00 -0.09 17.37
CA MET A 528 -18.06 0.08 16.37
C MET A 528 -17.86 1.37 15.58
N ASP A 529 -17.43 2.43 16.27
CA ASP A 529 -17.12 3.74 15.71
C ASP A 529 -15.64 4.09 15.95
N PHE A 530 -15.04 4.76 14.99
CA PHE A 530 -13.66 5.19 15.05
C PHE A 530 -13.52 6.59 14.47
N ARG A 531 -12.45 7.28 14.86
CA ARG A 531 -12.04 8.54 14.24
C ARG A 531 -10.87 8.31 13.31
N ILE A 532 -10.74 9.12 12.27
CA ILE A 532 -9.52 9.16 11.48
C ILE A 532 -8.52 10.14 12.09
N ASP A 533 -7.24 9.98 11.73
CA ASP A 533 -6.24 11.00 12.00
C ASP A 533 -6.40 12.18 11.04
N ALA A 534 -7.00 13.27 11.55
CA ALA A 534 -7.28 14.47 10.77
C ALA A 534 -6.53 15.71 11.26
N VAL A 535 -5.58 15.61 12.20
CA VAL A 535 -4.90 16.82 12.76
C VAL A 535 -4.22 17.66 11.69
N LEU A 536 -3.69 17.03 10.66
CA LEU A 536 -3.08 17.73 9.53
C LEU A 536 -4.11 18.22 8.49
N GLY A 537 -5.39 17.89 8.62
CA GLY A 537 -6.41 18.25 7.65
C GLY A 537 -6.18 17.68 6.25
N LEU A 538 -5.42 16.60 6.13
CA LEU A 538 -5.13 15.96 4.85
C LEU A 538 -6.41 15.39 4.22
N LYS A 539 -6.32 14.92 2.97
CA LYS A 539 -7.43 14.24 2.30
C LYS A 539 -7.76 12.92 3.01
N TYR A 540 -9.03 12.52 3.02
CA TYR A 540 -9.48 11.27 3.63
C TYR A 540 -8.71 10.03 3.12
N ILE A 541 -8.42 9.95 1.82
CA ILE A 541 -7.62 8.85 1.25
C ILE A 541 -6.20 8.75 1.81
N TYR A 542 -5.69 9.80 2.47
CA TYR A 542 -4.35 9.87 3.05
C TYR A 542 -4.32 9.82 4.57
N SER A 543 -5.49 9.69 5.21
CA SER A 543 -5.63 9.54 6.66
C SER A 543 -5.75 8.07 7.05
N GLU A 544 -5.35 7.73 8.26
CA GLU A 544 -5.49 6.39 8.81
C GLU A 544 -6.60 6.36 9.86
N ALA A 545 -7.27 5.22 10.02
CA ALA A 545 -8.20 4.99 11.11
C ALA A 545 -7.43 4.89 12.43
N ARG A 546 -7.86 5.61 13.47
CA ARG A 546 -7.34 5.46 14.83
C ARG A 546 -8.02 4.30 15.52
N LEU A 547 -7.37 3.14 15.46
CA LEU A 547 -7.90 1.90 16.01
C LEU A 547 -7.08 1.47 17.24
N PRO A 548 -7.72 0.89 18.27
CA PRO A 548 -7.02 0.35 19.43
C PRO A 548 -6.02 -0.74 19.04
N GLU A 549 -4.85 -0.70 19.66
CA GLU A 549 -3.86 -1.77 19.54
C GLU A 549 -4.33 -3.03 20.28
N PHE A 550 -4.01 -4.21 19.75
CA PHE A 550 -4.21 -5.49 20.44
C PHE A 550 -3.20 -5.65 21.58
N THR A 551 -3.45 -4.98 22.70
CA THR A 551 -2.70 -5.18 23.95
C THR A 551 -2.93 -6.61 24.46
N ASN A 552 -1.91 -7.25 25.05
CA ASN A 552 -1.95 -8.68 25.41
C ASN A 552 -2.23 -9.63 24.23
N PHE A 553 -1.54 -9.40 23.11
CA PHE A 553 -1.67 -10.17 21.87
C PHE A 553 -1.59 -11.70 22.05
N SER A 554 -0.77 -12.18 23.00
CA SER A 554 -0.64 -13.62 23.27
C SER A 554 -1.94 -14.25 23.77
N SER A 555 -2.68 -13.56 24.64
CA SER A 555 -3.99 -14.02 25.13
C SER A 555 -5.03 -14.04 24.01
N PHE A 556 -5.05 -12.98 23.18
CA PHE A 556 -5.90 -12.91 22.00
C PHE A 556 -5.64 -14.09 21.05
N LEU A 557 -4.37 -14.30 20.67
CA LEU A 557 -4.00 -15.35 19.73
C LEU A 557 -4.28 -16.76 20.29
N PHE A 558 -4.14 -16.96 21.60
CA PHE A 558 -4.49 -18.22 22.25
C PHE A 558 -5.98 -18.54 22.13
N GLU A 559 -6.85 -17.54 22.32
CA GLU A 559 -8.30 -17.72 22.16
C GLU A 559 -8.65 -18.08 20.70
N VAL A 560 -8.09 -17.35 19.74
CA VAL A 560 -8.29 -17.63 18.31
C VAL A 560 -7.89 -19.07 17.97
N LYS A 561 -6.71 -19.51 18.40
CA LYS A 561 -6.24 -20.89 18.19
C LYS A 561 -7.15 -21.94 18.84
N THR A 562 -7.77 -21.62 19.96
CA THR A 562 -8.72 -22.50 20.64
C THR A 562 -10.00 -22.67 19.82
N LEU A 563 -10.48 -21.60 19.20
CA LEU A 563 -11.61 -21.63 18.27
C LEU A 563 -11.28 -22.40 16.98
N GLU A 564 -10.06 -22.26 16.46
CA GLU A 564 -9.60 -22.97 15.26
C GLU A 564 -9.61 -24.50 15.42
N ARG A 565 -9.39 -25.02 16.64
CA ARG A 565 -9.46 -26.46 16.93
C ARG A 565 -10.88 -27.04 16.83
N LYS A 566 -11.90 -26.17 16.86
CA LYS A 566 -13.32 -26.56 16.85
C LYS A 566 -14.01 -26.25 15.51
N LEU A 567 -13.24 -26.01 14.46
CA LEU A 567 -13.78 -25.68 13.15
C LEU A 567 -14.54 -26.86 12.53
N SER A 568 -15.61 -26.54 11.81
CA SER A 568 -16.27 -27.49 10.92
C SER A 568 -15.32 -27.94 9.80
N LYS A 569 -15.61 -29.07 9.15
CA LYS A 569 -14.83 -29.51 7.97
C LYS A 569 -14.82 -28.47 6.84
N LYS A 570 -15.92 -27.73 6.65
CA LYS A 570 -16.03 -26.66 5.63
C LYS A 570 -15.08 -25.51 5.98
N ASP A 571 -15.11 -25.05 7.23
CA ASP A 571 -14.31 -23.92 7.70
C ASP A 571 -12.82 -24.25 7.80
N ALA A 572 -12.51 -25.47 8.25
CA ALA A 572 -11.14 -25.97 8.28
C ALA A 572 -10.46 -25.87 6.90
N LYS A 573 -11.18 -26.18 5.81
CA LYS A 573 -10.65 -26.03 4.44
C LYS A 573 -10.31 -24.59 4.05
N ARG A 574 -11.00 -23.60 4.61
CA ARG A 574 -10.74 -22.17 4.36
C ARG A 574 -9.58 -21.63 5.19
N ASN A 575 -9.21 -22.34 6.25
CA ASN A 575 -8.17 -21.92 7.20
C ASN A 575 -6.84 -22.69 7.05
N ILE A 576 -6.61 -23.32 5.89
CA ILE A 576 -5.37 -24.06 5.59
C ILE A 576 -4.29 -23.09 5.09
N ILE A 577 -3.04 -23.38 5.48
CA ILE A 577 -1.84 -22.79 4.90
C ILE A 577 -1.18 -23.81 3.96
N MET A 578 -0.95 -23.42 2.72
CA MET A 578 -0.20 -24.20 1.73
C MET A 578 1.22 -23.65 1.54
N THR A 579 2.15 -24.53 1.16
CA THR A 579 3.53 -24.17 0.84
C THR A 579 3.85 -24.26 -0.65
N LYS A 580 3.02 -24.98 -1.42
CA LYS A 580 3.21 -25.23 -2.85
C LYS A 580 2.19 -24.46 -3.69
N VAL A 581 2.59 -24.12 -4.91
CA VAL A 581 1.72 -23.59 -5.96
C VAL A 581 1.00 -24.73 -6.69
N PHE A 582 -0.09 -24.41 -7.37
CA PHE A 582 -0.68 -25.31 -8.36
C PHE A 582 0.07 -25.15 -9.68
N ARG A 583 0.46 -26.26 -10.30
CA ARG A 583 1.06 -26.33 -11.63
C ARG A 583 0.15 -27.17 -12.50
N LEU A 584 -0.28 -26.61 -13.62
CA LEU A 584 -1.28 -27.16 -14.53
C LEU A 584 -0.69 -27.39 -15.91
#